data_AF-A0A960UYK9-F1
#
_entry.id   AF-A0A960UYK9-F1
#
_cell.length_a   1.000
_cell.length_b   1.000
_cell.length_c   1.000
_cell.angle_alpha   90.00
_cell.angle_beta   90.00
_cell.angle_gamma   90.00
#
_symmetry.space_group_name_H-M   'P 1'
#
loop_
_entity.id
_entity.type
_entity.pdbx_description
1 polymer ?
#
loop_
_entity_poly.entity_id
_entity_poly.type
_entity_poly.pdbx_seq_one_letter_code
_entity_poly.pdbx_strand_id
1 'polypeptide(L)'
;MNTLQHYSRYVWFVGLAALLWPALVSANTRTGLDRIPAVIQYDQNLAEKTTASQRNGAIQAANQMNRMLLEAISATGAADTGRMRISGVRAVNRYIRSKYAAKWEPLYSGQNGFKQVVGKGSHTVFYGKQKLIDQVARGLYQLNHQIKGNNLIDAQGNSLADIRQLTNSLNNLLTPSDLAALKSQKPVVAGSTNTGLDQILTLIDNDQGLHRQISLDDINDGIRAANALNSIIARSITELGIGKDRKITAAEVRQLSDYIAVHHYGEWIKYHGDDDKENKEETGYHLVQNDGANTKLFGQNAVNTVIDGIYHLGFGYTPDGKRLMNEDYNKNVTVDNVANWLTNIMYAPQTAMKTAVVGNQS
;
A
#
# COMPACT_ATOMS: atom_id res chain seq x y z
N MET A 1 -4.05 28.93 -60.34
CA MET A 1 -4.47 28.30 -59.08
C MET A 1 -3.24 27.83 -58.34
N ASN A 2 -3.16 28.18 -57.04
CA ASN A 2 -2.19 27.80 -56.02
C ASN A 2 -0.77 28.38 -56.07
N THR A 3 -0.65 29.45 -55.29
CA THR A 3 0.51 30.08 -54.66
C THR A 3 1.26 29.13 -53.72
N LEU A 4 2.57 28.99 -53.93
CA LEU A 4 3.56 28.63 -52.90
C LEU A 4 4.71 29.62 -53.03
N GLN A 5 4.75 30.61 -52.13
CA GLN A 5 5.84 31.58 -52.03
C GLN A 5 6.40 31.62 -50.61
N HIS A 6 7.72 31.48 -50.57
CA HIS A 6 8.67 32.03 -49.60
C HIS A 6 8.82 31.39 -48.21
N TYR A 7 9.73 30.41 -48.19
CA TYR A 7 10.75 30.29 -47.15
C TYR A 7 11.77 31.44 -47.23
N SER A 8 12.40 31.72 -46.08
CA SER A 8 13.59 32.52 -45.84
C SER A 8 13.38 33.98 -45.43
N ARG A 9 13.50 34.22 -44.11
CA ARG A 9 14.16 35.42 -43.60
C ARG A 9 15.20 35.02 -42.55
N TYR A 10 16.44 35.36 -42.90
CA TYR A 10 17.65 35.24 -42.12
C TYR A 10 17.55 35.96 -40.77
N VAL A 11 17.90 35.24 -39.69
CA VAL A 11 18.29 35.82 -38.41
C VAL A 11 19.81 35.98 -38.44
N TRP A 12 20.28 37.22 -38.49
CA TRP A 12 21.65 37.58 -38.13
C TRP A 12 21.61 38.29 -36.79
N PHE A 13 22.12 37.63 -35.75
CA PHE A 13 22.83 38.29 -34.65
C PHE A 13 23.90 37.33 -34.15
N VAL A 14 25.14 37.61 -34.56
CA VAL A 14 26.36 37.03 -34.00
C VAL A 14 26.81 37.99 -32.90
N GLY A 15 26.94 37.50 -31.68
CA GLY A 15 27.49 38.22 -30.55
C GLY A 15 27.86 37.26 -29.45
N LEU A 16 29.15 36.95 -29.35
CA LEU A 16 29.75 36.04 -28.37
C LEU A 16 29.37 36.44 -26.93
N ALA A 17 28.52 35.62 -26.32
CA ALA A 17 28.69 35.17 -24.95
C ALA A 17 28.12 33.76 -24.88
N ALA A 18 28.99 32.75 -25.01
CA ALA A 18 28.66 31.41 -24.54
C ALA A 18 28.62 31.48 -23.00
N LEU A 19 27.59 32.13 -22.47
CA LEU A 19 27.08 31.80 -21.15
C LEU A 19 26.81 30.31 -21.22
N LEU A 20 27.59 29.53 -20.48
CA LEU A 20 27.32 28.13 -20.20
C LEU A 20 25.90 28.06 -19.65
N TRP A 21 24.92 27.89 -20.55
CA TRP A 21 23.58 27.52 -20.15
C TRP A 21 23.76 26.13 -19.55
N PRO A 22 23.54 25.94 -18.23
CA PRO A 22 23.59 24.61 -17.67
C PRO A 22 22.63 23.75 -18.49
N ALA A 23 23.11 22.59 -18.95
CA ALA A 23 22.35 21.66 -19.77
C ALA A 23 20.93 21.55 -19.21
N LEU A 24 19.92 21.77 -20.06
CA LEU A 24 18.51 21.62 -19.71
C LEU A 24 18.32 20.29 -18.99
N VAL A 25 18.06 20.33 -17.68
CA VAL A 25 17.74 19.12 -16.91
C VAL A 25 16.30 18.77 -17.25
N SER A 26 16.12 18.01 -18.33
CA SER A 26 14.79 17.69 -18.86
C SER A 26 14.01 16.80 -17.91
N ALA A 27 12.68 16.86 -18.05
CA ALA A 27 11.74 15.77 -17.74
C ALA A 27 12.38 14.40 -18.00
N ASN A 28 12.31 13.48 -17.04
CA ASN A 28 13.04 12.22 -17.11
C ASN A 28 12.27 10.99 -16.64
N THR A 29 10.98 11.12 -16.30
CA THR A 29 10.16 9.96 -15.97
C THR A 29 9.28 9.48 -17.11
N ARG A 30 9.06 10.31 -18.13
CA ARG A 30 8.11 10.08 -19.23
C ARG A 30 6.68 9.84 -18.71
N THR A 31 6.33 10.52 -17.63
CA THR A 31 4.99 10.48 -17.01
C THR A 31 4.52 11.89 -16.74
N GLY A 32 3.25 12.09 -16.39
CA GLY A 32 2.78 13.45 -16.08
C GLY A 32 3.39 14.09 -14.82
N LEU A 33 4.19 13.36 -14.03
CA LEU A 33 5.04 13.94 -12.97
C LEU A 33 6.11 14.90 -13.51
N ASP A 34 6.51 14.76 -14.78
CA ASP A 34 7.45 15.65 -15.47
C ASP A 34 6.93 17.09 -15.60
N ARG A 35 5.64 17.33 -15.34
CA ARG A 35 5.06 18.68 -15.24
C ARG A 35 5.66 19.48 -14.08
N ILE A 36 6.05 18.82 -12.99
CA ILE A 36 6.63 19.49 -11.81
C ILE A 36 7.96 20.17 -12.16
N PRO A 37 9.02 19.46 -12.62
CA PRO A 37 10.27 20.10 -13.01
C PRO A 37 10.09 21.09 -14.16
N ALA A 38 9.18 20.84 -15.11
CA ALA A 38 8.88 21.79 -16.18
C ALA A 38 8.35 23.14 -15.64
N VAL A 39 7.44 23.13 -14.67
CA VAL A 39 6.93 24.37 -14.06
C VAL A 39 8.03 25.10 -13.30
N ILE A 40 8.89 24.39 -12.57
CA ILE A 40 10.04 25.03 -11.89
C ILE A 40 10.94 25.74 -12.91
N GLN A 41 11.12 25.15 -14.09
CA GLN A 41 11.98 25.68 -15.12
C GLN A 41 11.40 26.91 -15.83
N TYR A 42 10.10 26.89 -16.14
CA TYR A 42 9.49 27.84 -17.08
C TYR A 42 8.54 28.87 -16.44
N ASP A 43 8.14 28.72 -15.16
CA ASP A 43 7.27 29.68 -14.49
C ASP A 43 8.03 30.99 -14.21
N GLN A 44 7.59 32.08 -14.85
CA GLN A 44 8.22 33.40 -14.76
C GLN A 44 8.24 33.95 -13.33
N ASN A 45 7.20 33.72 -12.54
CA ASN A 45 7.13 34.25 -11.17
C ASN A 45 8.11 33.52 -10.26
N LEU A 46 8.29 32.21 -10.45
CA LEU A 46 9.37 31.49 -9.80
C LEU A 46 10.72 32.03 -10.25
N ALA A 47 10.89 32.31 -11.55
CA ALA A 47 12.15 32.81 -12.09
C ALA A 47 12.58 34.14 -11.47
N GLU A 48 11.64 35.05 -11.21
CA GLU A 48 11.87 36.35 -10.57
C GLU A 48 12.18 36.24 -9.07
N LYS A 49 11.62 35.24 -8.38
CA LYS A 49 11.70 35.10 -6.91
C LYS A 49 12.74 34.09 -6.43
N THR A 50 13.49 33.49 -7.36
CA THR A 50 14.52 32.49 -7.07
C THR A 50 15.76 32.70 -7.92
N THR A 51 16.88 32.15 -7.49
CA THR A 51 18.10 32.10 -8.30
C THR A 51 18.08 30.91 -9.27
N ALA A 52 18.88 30.98 -10.34
CA ALA A 52 19.05 29.85 -11.26
C ALA A 52 19.58 28.60 -10.54
N SER A 53 20.48 28.76 -9.55
CA SER A 53 20.99 27.66 -8.74
C SER A 53 19.90 26.97 -7.93
N GLN A 54 19.01 27.74 -7.29
CA GLN A 54 17.89 27.19 -6.52
C GLN A 54 16.92 26.42 -7.43
N ARG A 55 16.60 26.95 -8.61
CA ARG A 55 15.71 26.26 -9.57
C ARG A 55 16.36 24.97 -10.09
N ASN A 56 17.63 25.01 -10.48
CA ASN A 56 18.34 23.84 -10.99
C ASN A 56 18.43 22.74 -9.94
N GLY A 57 18.74 23.09 -8.68
CA GLY A 57 18.71 22.16 -7.55
C GLY A 57 17.32 21.54 -7.35
N ALA A 58 16.28 22.37 -7.29
CA ALA A 58 14.91 21.90 -7.11
C ALA A 58 14.42 21.01 -8.27
N ILE A 59 14.82 21.27 -9.52
CA ILE A 59 14.52 20.40 -10.67
C ILE A 59 15.20 19.05 -10.51
N GLN A 60 16.48 19.02 -10.14
CA GLN A 60 17.22 17.76 -9.91
C GLN A 60 16.59 16.96 -8.76
N ALA A 61 16.21 17.63 -7.67
CA ALA A 61 15.52 17.03 -6.56
C ALA A 61 14.17 16.43 -6.98
N ALA A 62 13.31 17.22 -7.64
CA ALA A 62 12.01 16.77 -8.15
C ALA A 62 12.14 15.54 -9.06
N ASN A 63 13.10 15.55 -9.99
CA ASN A 63 13.37 14.42 -10.88
C ASN A 63 13.83 13.15 -10.14
N GLN A 64 14.57 13.29 -9.04
CA GLN A 64 14.96 12.14 -8.20
C GLN A 64 13.77 11.61 -7.39
N MET A 65 13.02 12.51 -6.75
CA MET A 65 11.84 12.15 -5.96
C MET A 65 10.74 11.53 -6.84
N ASN A 66 10.52 12.05 -8.05
CA ASN A 66 9.58 11.46 -9.02
C ASN A 66 9.96 10.02 -9.39
N ARG A 67 11.25 9.73 -9.63
CA ARG A 67 11.71 8.37 -9.92
C ARG A 67 11.50 7.42 -8.73
N MET A 68 11.86 7.85 -7.53
CA MET A 68 11.65 7.06 -6.30
C MET A 68 10.15 6.84 -6.02
N LEU A 69 9.31 7.83 -6.29
CA LEU A 69 7.86 7.73 -6.18
C LEU A 69 7.27 6.72 -7.16
N LEU A 70 7.68 6.75 -8.43
CA LEU A 70 7.23 5.79 -9.44
C LEU A 70 7.68 4.36 -9.12
N GLU A 71 8.91 4.21 -8.65
CA GLU A 71 9.40 2.92 -8.18
C GLU A 71 8.59 2.44 -6.98
N ALA A 72 8.29 3.31 -6.00
CA ALA A 72 7.45 2.96 -4.87
C ALA A 72 6.04 2.53 -5.31
N ILE A 73 5.41 3.27 -6.24
CA ILE A 73 4.09 2.94 -6.80
C ILE A 73 4.10 1.55 -7.45
N SER A 74 5.15 1.24 -8.22
CA SER A 74 5.28 -0.06 -8.89
C SER A 74 5.60 -1.18 -7.91
N ALA A 75 6.53 -0.93 -6.98
CA ALA A 75 6.91 -1.89 -5.97
C ALA A 75 5.77 -2.25 -5.03
N THR A 76 4.82 -1.34 -4.79
CA THR A 76 3.68 -1.62 -3.92
C THR A 76 2.42 -2.12 -4.61
N GLY A 77 2.43 -2.19 -5.95
CA GLY A 77 1.22 -2.49 -6.72
C GLY A 77 0.10 -1.47 -6.54
N ALA A 78 0.41 -0.26 -6.07
CA ALA A 78 -0.58 0.79 -5.86
C ALA A 78 -1.28 1.23 -7.16
N ALA A 79 -0.68 0.93 -8.31
CA ALA A 79 -1.22 1.20 -9.64
C ALA A 79 -1.95 0.01 -10.28
N ASP A 80 -2.02 -1.17 -9.64
CA ASP A 80 -2.44 -2.42 -10.29
C ASP A 80 -3.89 -2.38 -10.78
N THR A 81 -4.72 -1.56 -10.13
CA THR A 81 -6.12 -1.33 -10.49
C THR A 81 -6.31 -0.28 -11.59
N GLY A 82 -5.22 0.30 -12.10
CA GLY A 82 -5.24 1.40 -13.08
C GLY A 82 -5.61 2.76 -12.47
N ARG A 83 -5.72 2.85 -11.13
CA ARG A 83 -6.01 4.07 -10.38
C ARG A 83 -5.35 4.02 -9.00
N MET A 84 -4.83 5.15 -8.53
CA MET A 84 -4.35 5.28 -7.15
C MET A 84 -5.50 5.32 -6.15
N ARG A 85 -5.35 4.57 -5.05
CA ARG A 85 -6.26 4.56 -3.88
C ARG A 85 -5.54 5.06 -2.63
N ILE A 86 -6.32 5.35 -1.58
CA ILE A 86 -5.78 5.78 -0.28
C ILE A 86 -4.83 4.71 0.29
N SER A 87 -5.23 3.44 0.27
CA SER A 87 -4.41 2.28 0.62
C SER A 87 -3.10 2.25 -0.17
N GLY A 88 -3.18 2.42 -1.49
CA GLY A 88 -2.01 2.55 -2.37
C GLY A 88 -1.05 3.67 -1.97
N VAL A 89 -1.57 4.87 -1.63
CA VAL A 89 -0.73 5.99 -1.17
C VAL A 89 -0.10 5.71 0.20
N ARG A 90 -0.81 5.04 1.11
CA ARG A 90 -0.24 4.58 2.40
C ARG A 90 0.90 3.59 2.16
N ALA A 91 0.70 2.60 1.31
CA ALA A 91 1.73 1.63 0.96
C ALA A 91 2.96 2.30 0.33
N VAL A 92 2.75 3.22 -0.62
CA VAL A 92 3.83 4.04 -1.20
C VAL A 92 4.57 4.84 -0.13
N ASN A 93 3.85 5.46 0.81
CA ASN A 93 4.48 6.18 1.92
C ASN A 93 5.34 5.26 2.79
N ARG A 94 4.82 4.08 3.19
CA ARG A 94 5.58 3.09 3.97
C ARG A 94 6.83 2.63 3.21
N TYR A 95 6.74 2.40 1.91
CA TYR A 95 7.87 2.03 1.07
C TYR A 95 8.95 3.12 1.01
N ILE A 96 8.54 4.38 0.79
CA ILE A 96 9.47 5.51 0.80
C ILE A 96 10.15 5.64 2.18
N ARG A 97 9.40 5.47 3.27
CA ARG A 97 9.93 5.49 4.65
C ARG A 97 10.97 4.40 4.88
N SER A 98 10.69 3.17 4.48
CA SER A 98 11.59 2.05 4.75
C SER A 98 12.83 2.06 3.86
N LYS A 99 12.68 2.44 2.58
CA LYS A 99 13.76 2.32 1.58
C LYS A 99 14.49 3.63 1.31
N TYR A 100 13.77 4.75 1.33
CA TYR A 100 14.27 6.03 0.82
C TYR A 100 14.39 7.14 1.84
N ALA A 101 14.02 6.96 3.11
CA ALA A 101 14.06 8.03 4.12
C ALA A 101 15.35 8.86 4.13
N ALA A 102 16.52 8.19 4.14
CA ALA A 102 17.82 8.86 4.18
C ALA A 102 18.14 9.69 2.92
N LYS A 103 17.58 9.32 1.76
CA LYS A 103 17.78 10.03 0.48
C LYS A 103 16.66 11.05 0.23
N TRP A 104 15.46 10.78 0.69
CA TRP A 104 14.26 11.56 0.41
C TRP A 104 14.30 12.92 1.09
N GLU A 105 14.66 12.96 2.37
CA GLU A 105 14.64 14.19 3.16
C GLU A 105 15.61 15.27 2.61
N PRO A 106 16.88 14.97 2.29
CA PRO A 106 17.77 15.96 1.67
C PRO A 106 17.29 16.49 0.32
N LEU A 107 16.58 15.68 -0.46
CA LEU A 107 15.99 16.12 -1.73
C LEU A 107 14.83 17.09 -1.52
N TYR A 108 14.07 16.94 -0.43
CA TYR A 108 13.04 17.91 -0.09
C TYR A 108 13.61 19.17 0.55
N SER A 109 14.27 19.05 1.70
CA SER A 109 14.58 20.17 2.60
C SER A 109 16.02 20.67 2.53
N GLY A 110 16.91 19.98 1.82
CA GLY A 110 18.32 20.35 1.69
C GLY A 110 18.56 21.70 1.01
N GLN A 111 19.81 22.16 1.02
CA GLN A 111 20.22 23.45 0.43
C GLN A 111 19.84 23.57 -1.05
N ASN A 112 19.92 22.46 -1.80
CA ASN A 112 19.52 22.36 -3.20
C ASN A 112 18.19 21.61 -3.37
N GLY A 113 17.43 21.43 -2.30
CA GLY A 113 16.20 20.65 -2.30
C GLY A 113 15.00 21.38 -2.92
N PHE A 114 13.92 20.63 -3.15
CA PHE A 114 12.69 21.16 -3.71
C PHE A 114 12.08 22.30 -2.89
N LYS A 115 12.26 22.30 -1.56
CA LYS A 115 11.71 23.34 -0.66
C LYS A 115 12.19 24.77 -1.01
N GLN A 116 13.29 24.92 -1.75
CA GLN A 116 13.80 26.22 -2.19
C GLN A 116 12.84 26.98 -3.11
N VAL A 117 11.95 26.29 -3.83
CA VAL A 117 10.96 26.90 -4.74
C VAL A 117 9.54 26.95 -4.17
N VAL A 118 9.31 26.32 -3.02
CA VAL A 118 8.00 26.32 -2.34
C VAL A 118 7.71 27.69 -1.74
N GLY A 119 6.49 28.19 -1.95
CA GLY A 119 6.04 29.50 -1.47
C GLY A 119 6.64 30.67 -2.26
N LYS A 120 7.39 30.42 -3.34
CA LYS A 120 8.03 31.45 -4.16
C LYS A 120 7.13 31.98 -5.27
N GLY A 121 5.81 31.78 -5.15
CA GLY A 121 4.82 32.49 -5.95
C GLY A 121 4.58 31.90 -7.33
N SER A 122 4.74 30.59 -7.53
CA SER A 122 4.24 29.94 -8.75
C SER A 122 2.75 30.21 -8.92
N HIS A 123 2.35 30.61 -10.12
CA HIS A 123 0.95 30.82 -10.49
C HIS A 123 0.41 29.68 -11.34
N THR A 124 1.24 28.69 -11.65
CA THR A 124 0.79 27.54 -12.43
C THR A 124 -0.23 26.74 -11.62
N VAL A 125 -1.48 26.97 -11.97
CA VAL A 125 -2.63 26.26 -11.43
C VAL A 125 -2.74 24.91 -12.12
N PHE A 126 -2.96 23.91 -11.30
CA PHE A 126 -3.28 22.54 -11.63
C PHE A 126 -4.73 22.25 -11.23
N TYR A 127 -5.20 21.06 -11.60
CA TYR A 127 -6.57 20.58 -11.37
C TYR A 127 -7.24 21.14 -10.10
N GLY A 128 -8.47 21.66 -10.25
CA GLY A 128 -9.24 22.16 -9.12
C GLY A 128 -8.70 23.45 -8.47
N LYS A 129 -8.03 24.32 -9.25
CA LYS A 129 -7.42 25.59 -8.80
C LYS A 129 -6.21 25.45 -7.87
N GLN A 130 -5.69 24.24 -7.66
CA GLN A 130 -4.54 24.03 -6.79
C GLN A 130 -3.24 24.43 -7.47
N LYS A 131 -2.33 25.12 -6.79
CA LYS A 131 -1.00 25.44 -7.33
C LYS A 131 -0.14 24.18 -7.43
N LEU A 132 0.43 23.92 -8.61
CA LEU A 132 1.21 22.69 -8.85
C LEU A 132 2.38 22.57 -7.87
N ILE A 133 3.13 23.64 -7.66
CA ILE A 133 4.30 23.62 -6.78
C ILE A 133 3.89 23.69 -5.31
N ASP A 134 3.08 24.68 -4.95
CA ASP A 134 2.84 25.04 -3.55
C ASP A 134 1.85 24.11 -2.82
N GLN A 135 0.99 23.40 -3.55
CA GLN A 135 -0.04 22.53 -2.96
C GLN A 135 0.16 21.08 -3.39
N VAL A 136 0.31 20.82 -4.69
CA VAL A 136 0.37 19.44 -5.20
C VAL A 136 1.73 18.80 -4.94
N ALA A 137 2.80 19.33 -5.54
CA ALA A 137 4.15 18.78 -5.41
C ALA A 137 4.68 18.91 -3.98
N ARG A 138 4.41 20.04 -3.30
CA ARG A 138 4.70 20.20 -1.87
C ARG A 138 4.11 19.05 -1.05
N GLY A 139 2.84 18.70 -1.26
CA GLY A 139 2.20 17.60 -0.53
C GLY A 139 2.80 16.24 -0.85
N LEU A 140 3.01 15.94 -2.15
CA LEU A 140 3.58 14.66 -2.58
C LEU A 140 5.00 14.43 -2.05
N TYR A 141 5.82 15.48 -2.01
CA TYR A 141 7.19 15.38 -1.54
C TYR A 141 7.34 15.38 -0.02
N GLN A 142 6.22 15.47 0.71
CA GLN A 142 6.14 15.23 2.15
C GLN A 142 5.84 13.77 2.51
N LEU A 143 5.62 12.89 1.52
CA LEU A 143 5.74 11.44 1.75
C LEU A 143 7.11 11.16 2.41
N ASN A 144 7.23 10.08 3.18
CA ASN A 144 8.27 9.82 4.21
C ASN A 144 7.86 10.20 5.65
N HIS A 145 6.79 10.98 5.83
CA HIS A 145 6.30 11.34 7.16
C HIS A 145 5.32 10.30 7.73
N GLN A 146 5.15 10.31 9.06
CA GLN A 146 4.15 9.48 9.73
C GLN A 146 2.74 9.84 9.26
N ILE A 147 1.83 8.86 9.25
CA ILE A 147 0.42 9.10 8.96
C ILE A 147 -0.35 8.96 10.27
N LYS A 148 -1.20 9.94 10.56
CA LYS A 148 -2.19 9.87 11.63
C LYS A 148 -3.58 10.16 11.07
N GLY A 149 -4.49 9.19 11.18
CA GLY A 149 -5.77 9.27 10.49
C GLY A 149 -5.56 9.41 8.99
N ASN A 150 -6.02 10.50 8.37
CA ASN A 150 -5.80 10.77 6.94
C ASN A 150 -4.67 11.76 6.66
N ASN A 151 -3.90 12.19 7.65
CA ASN A 151 -2.90 13.24 7.48
C ASN A 151 -1.49 12.68 7.59
N LEU A 152 -0.60 13.10 6.69
CA LEU A 152 0.83 13.13 6.97
C LEU A 152 1.08 14.16 8.07
N ILE A 153 1.89 13.81 9.07
CA ILE A 153 2.19 14.69 10.19
C ILE A 153 3.70 14.88 10.38
N ASP A 154 4.09 16.06 10.83
CA ASP A 154 5.46 16.31 11.29
C ASP A 154 5.72 15.71 12.68
N ALA A 155 6.94 15.86 13.18
CA ALA A 155 7.34 15.36 14.50
C ALA A 155 6.59 16.02 15.68
N GLN A 156 5.92 17.14 15.45
CA GLN A 156 5.09 17.85 16.43
C GLN A 156 3.60 17.48 16.30
N GLY A 157 3.24 16.65 15.32
CA GLY A 157 1.87 16.23 15.06
C GLY A 157 1.07 17.19 14.18
N ASN A 158 1.69 18.22 13.57
CA ASN A 158 1.00 19.12 12.66
C ASN A 158 0.76 18.47 11.31
N SER A 159 -0.42 18.69 10.72
CA SER A 159 -0.75 18.16 9.39
C SER A 159 0.11 18.83 8.30
N LEU A 160 0.78 17.99 7.51
CA LEU A 160 1.59 18.35 6.36
C LEU A 160 0.81 18.24 5.05
N ALA A 161 0.03 17.17 4.89
CA ALA A 161 -0.84 16.94 3.75
C ALA A 161 -1.89 15.86 4.05
N ASP A 162 -3.07 15.97 3.44
CA ASP A 162 -4.12 14.95 3.50
C ASP A 162 -3.92 13.87 2.42
N ILE A 163 -3.99 12.60 2.82
CA ILE A 163 -3.77 11.43 1.96
C ILE A 163 -4.81 11.33 0.84
N ARG A 164 -6.05 11.79 1.05
CA ARG A 164 -7.06 11.82 -0.02
C ARG A 164 -6.68 12.86 -1.06
N GLN A 165 -6.19 14.02 -0.63
CA GLN A 165 -5.65 15.02 -1.54
C GLN A 165 -4.46 14.47 -2.33
N LEU A 166 -3.50 13.79 -1.69
CA LEU A 166 -2.36 13.18 -2.38
C LEU A 166 -2.81 12.12 -3.39
N THR A 167 -3.80 11.31 -3.03
CA THR A 167 -4.41 10.31 -3.94
C THR A 167 -5.00 10.98 -5.18
N ASN A 168 -5.72 12.09 -5.00
CA ASN A 168 -6.27 12.86 -6.11
C ASN A 168 -5.17 13.53 -6.94
N SER A 169 -4.13 14.08 -6.31
CA SER A 169 -2.97 14.65 -7.00
C SER A 169 -2.30 13.64 -7.90
N LEU A 170 -2.03 12.42 -7.42
CA LEU A 170 -1.43 11.36 -8.23
C LEU A 170 -2.33 10.93 -9.38
N ASN A 171 -3.64 10.75 -9.15
CA ASN A 171 -4.58 10.39 -10.22
C ASN A 171 -4.74 11.48 -11.29
N ASN A 172 -4.44 12.74 -10.98
CA ASN A 172 -4.47 13.83 -11.96
C ASN A 172 -3.11 14.05 -12.64
N LEU A 173 -2.00 13.70 -11.98
CA LEU A 173 -0.66 13.77 -12.55
C LEU A 173 -0.32 12.55 -13.40
N LEU A 174 -0.73 11.35 -13.00
CA LEU A 174 -0.46 10.10 -13.70
C LEU A 174 -1.69 9.70 -14.51
N THR A 175 -1.51 9.56 -15.81
CA THR A 175 -2.55 9.07 -16.71
C THR A 175 -2.84 7.59 -16.46
N PRO A 176 -4.00 7.05 -16.90
CA PRO A 176 -4.24 5.61 -16.84
C PRO A 176 -3.15 4.78 -17.54
N SER A 177 -2.56 5.30 -18.62
CA SER A 177 -1.40 4.67 -19.29
C SER A 177 -0.14 4.69 -18.44
N ASP A 178 0.14 5.79 -17.72
CA ASP A 178 1.27 5.85 -16.79
C ASP A 178 1.10 4.79 -15.70
N LEU A 179 -0.10 4.69 -15.11
CA LEU A 179 -0.40 3.71 -14.07
C LEU A 179 -0.35 2.27 -14.59
N ALA A 180 -0.85 2.01 -15.80
CA ALA A 180 -0.78 0.69 -16.41
C ALA A 180 0.67 0.24 -16.68
N ALA A 181 1.57 1.17 -17.00
CA ALA A 181 2.99 0.88 -17.18
C ALA A 181 3.73 0.59 -15.86
N LEU A 182 3.14 0.95 -14.71
CA LEU A 182 3.72 0.77 -13.38
C LEU A 182 3.21 -0.48 -12.66
N LYS A 183 2.37 -1.31 -13.29
CA LYS A 183 1.83 -2.51 -12.65
C LYS A 183 2.93 -3.40 -12.07
N SER A 184 2.69 -3.89 -10.86
CA SER A 184 3.63 -4.75 -10.17
C SER A 184 3.73 -6.12 -10.86
N GLN A 185 4.89 -6.77 -10.70
CA GLN A 185 5.12 -8.15 -11.12
C GLN A 185 5.34 -9.08 -9.91
N LYS A 186 4.83 -8.71 -8.73
CA LYS A 186 5.12 -9.44 -7.50
C LYS A 186 4.44 -10.82 -7.53
N PRO A 187 5.22 -11.91 -7.32
CA PRO A 187 4.64 -13.23 -7.16
C PRO A 187 3.93 -13.37 -5.82
N VAL A 188 2.86 -14.16 -5.81
CA VAL A 188 2.08 -14.50 -4.63
C VAL A 188 2.92 -15.37 -3.69
N VAL A 189 2.75 -15.18 -2.38
CA VAL A 189 3.42 -15.97 -1.35
C VAL A 189 2.85 -17.39 -1.36
N ALA A 190 3.72 -18.40 -1.53
CA ALA A 190 3.32 -19.80 -1.44
C ALA A 190 3.11 -20.21 0.02
N GLY A 191 2.11 -21.06 0.25
CA GLY A 191 1.86 -21.68 1.55
C GLY A 191 3.00 -22.57 2.01
N SER A 192 3.22 -22.62 3.32
CA SER A 192 4.36 -23.31 3.94
C SER A 192 3.97 -24.50 4.79
N THR A 193 2.68 -24.77 4.96
CA THR A 193 2.20 -25.78 5.91
C THR A 193 2.08 -27.16 5.30
N ASN A 194 2.00 -27.26 3.96
CA ASN A 194 1.62 -28.47 3.23
C ASN A 194 0.27 -29.05 3.71
N THR A 195 -0.63 -28.19 4.20
CA THR A 195 -1.97 -28.55 4.64
C THR A 195 -3.02 -27.77 3.86
N GLY A 196 -4.30 -28.08 4.04
CA GLY A 196 -5.37 -27.29 3.43
C GLY A 196 -5.43 -25.84 3.92
N LEU A 197 -4.75 -25.47 5.02
CA LEU A 197 -4.59 -24.07 5.44
C LEU A 197 -3.89 -23.21 4.37
N ASP A 198 -3.03 -23.80 3.54
CA ASP A 198 -2.36 -23.06 2.45
C ASP A 198 -3.36 -22.52 1.41
N GLN A 199 -4.56 -23.08 1.33
CA GLN A 199 -5.62 -22.57 0.46
C GLN A 199 -6.20 -21.23 0.93
N ILE A 200 -6.05 -20.86 2.22
CA ILE A 200 -6.46 -19.54 2.74
C ILE A 200 -5.71 -18.43 1.99
N LEU A 201 -4.42 -18.64 1.72
CA LEU A 201 -3.57 -17.67 1.03
C LEU A 201 -4.07 -17.45 -0.41
N THR A 202 -4.39 -18.55 -1.09
CA THR A 202 -4.98 -18.51 -2.44
C THR A 202 -6.34 -17.81 -2.43
N LEU A 203 -7.15 -18.02 -1.39
CA LEU A 203 -8.44 -17.36 -1.25
C LEU A 203 -8.29 -15.85 -1.11
N ILE A 204 -7.41 -15.39 -0.21
CA ILE A 204 -7.14 -13.95 0.00
C ILE A 204 -6.61 -13.33 -1.29
N ASP A 205 -5.65 -13.99 -1.94
CA ASP A 205 -5.04 -13.52 -3.19
C ASP A 205 -6.06 -13.40 -4.33
N ASN A 206 -7.07 -14.26 -4.40
CA ASN A 206 -8.07 -14.22 -5.46
C ASN A 206 -9.33 -13.43 -5.09
N ASP A 207 -9.40 -12.84 -3.90
CA ASP A 207 -10.56 -12.08 -3.46
C ASP A 207 -10.68 -10.76 -4.24
N GLN A 208 -11.62 -10.71 -5.17
CA GLN A 208 -11.83 -9.52 -6.00
C GLN A 208 -12.27 -8.30 -5.20
N GLY A 209 -12.90 -8.50 -4.04
CA GLY A 209 -13.27 -7.44 -3.12
C GLY A 209 -12.04 -6.72 -2.58
N LEU A 210 -11.05 -7.47 -2.09
CA LEU A 210 -9.77 -6.94 -1.62
C LEU A 210 -9.01 -6.22 -2.73
N HIS A 211 -8.87 -6.86 -3.89
CA HIS A 211 -8.24 -6.23 -5.08
C HIS A 211 -8.96 -4.95 -5.51
N ARG A 212 -10.23 -4.76 -5.15
CA ARG A 212 -11.00 -3.53 -5.40
C ARG A 212 -10.88 -2.46 -4.31
N GLN A 213 -10.29 -2.74 -3.16
CA GLN A 213 -10.21 -1.78 -2.05
C GLN A 213 -8.77 -1.44 -1.63
N ILE A 214 -7.91 -2.43 -1.51
CA ILE A 214 -6.57 -2.28 -0.93
C ILE A 214 -5.45 -2.44 -1.97
N SER A 215 -4.21 -2.14 -1.55
CA SER A 215 -3.04 -2.29 -2.41
C SER A 215 -2.58 -3.75 -2.48
N LEU A 216 -1.90 -4.14 -3.56
CA LEU A 216 -1.35 -5.50 -3.64
C LEU A 216 -0.31 -5.76 -2.55
N ASP A 217 0.42 -4.74 -2.09
CA ASP A 217 1.31 -4.88 -0.94
C ASP A 217 0.58 -5.21 0.35
N ASP A 218 -0.54 -4.53 0.65
CA ASP A 218 -1.37 -4.85 1.83
C ASP A 218 -1.90 -6.29 1.74
N ILE A 219 -2.41 -6.69 0.56
CA ILE A 219 -2.87 -8.07 0.30
C ILE A 219 -1.73 -9.06 0.56
N ASN A 220 -0.54 -8.81 0.00
CA ASN A 220 0.61 -9.70 0.14
C ASN A 220 1.14 -9.75 1.58
N ASP A 221 1.13 -8.64 2.32
CA ASP A 221 1.50 -8.59 3.74
C ASP A 221 0.48 -9.37 4.59
N GLY A 222 -0.82 -9.20 4.33
CA GLY A 222 -1.88 -10.00 4.96
C GLY A 222 -1.75 -11.49 4.66
N ILE A 223 -1.40 -11.88 3.42
CA ILE A 223 -1.12 -13.27 3.05
C ILE A 223 0.11 -13.81 3.79
N ARG A 224 1.20 -13.03 3.92
CA ARG A 224 2.39 -13.44 4.72
C ARG A 224 2.02 -13.69 6.16
N ALA A 225 1.21 -12.80 6.75
CA ALA A 225 0.73 -12.93 8.11
C ALA A 225 -0.16 -14.17 8.29
N ALA A 226 -1.12 -14.39 7.38
CA ALA A 226 -1.96 -15.58 7.35
C ALA A 226 -1.13 -16.87 7.24
N ASN A 227 -0.10 -16.90 6.39
CA ASN A 227 0.82 -18.05 6.28
C ASN A 227 1.55 -18.33 7.60
N ALA A 228 2.00 -17.28 8.29
CA ALA A 228 2.68 -17.43 9.58
C ALA A 228 1.73 -17.97 10.68
N LEU A 229 0.50 -17.45 10.75
CA LEU A 229 -0.54 -17.94 11.66
C LEU A 229 -0.89 -19.40 11.35
N ASN A 230 -1.09 -19.73 10.07
CA ASN A 230 -1.36 -21.10 9.63
C ASN A 230 -0.22 -22.06 10.00
N SER A 231 1.03 -21.61 9.90
CA SER A 231 2.20 -22.41 10.32
C SER A 231 2.19 -22.70 11.82
N ILE A 232 1.84 -21.72 12.65
CA ILE A 232 1.69 -21.93 14.10
C ILE A 232 0.57 -22.94 14.38
N ILE A 233 -0.60 -22.80 13.73
CA ILE A 233 -1.73 -23.73 13.88
C ILE A 233 -1.32 -25.16 13.50
N ALA A 234 -0.75 -25.35 12.30
CA ALA A 234 -0.39 -26.68 11.79
C ALA A 234 0.67 -27.37 12.67
N ARG A 235 1.69 -26.63 13.13
CA ARG A 235 2.70 -27.15 14.05
C ARG A 235 2.11 -27.51 15.41
N SER A 236 1.28 -26.64 15.97
CA SER A 236 0.63 -26.88 17.26
C SER A 236 -0.30 -28.10 17.24
N ILE A 237 -1.06 -28.29 16.15
CA ILE A 237 -1.88 -29.50 15.95
C ILE A 237 -1.02 -30.76 15.93
N THR A 238 0.13 -30.71 15.24
CA THR A 238 1.08 -31.82 15.17
C THR A 238 1.70 -32.14 16.52
N GLU A 239 2.12 -31.12 17.27
CA GLU A 239 2.76 -31.25 18.59
C GLU A 239 1.80 -31.79 19.65
N LEU A 240 0.54 -31.34 19.65
CA LEU A 240 -0.51 -31.85 20.53
C LEU A 240 -1.01 -33.25 20.11
N GLY A 241 -0.75 -33.65 18.87
CA GLY A 241 -1.22 -34.93 18.33
C GLY A 241 -2.75 -35.03 18.20
N ILE A 242 -3.43 -33.90 18.01
CA ILE A 242 -4.88 -33.78 17.86
C ILE A 242 -5.31 -33.93 16.40
N GLY A 243 -6.58 -34.29 16.14
CA GLY A 243 -7.13 -34.40 14.79
C GLY A 243 -6.62 -35.58 13.96
N LYS A 244 -6.03 -36.61 14.57
CA LYS A 244 -5.51 -37.81 13.88
C LYS A 244 -6.58 -38.59 13.12
N ASP A 245 -7.83 -38.50 13.56
CA ASP A 245 -9.00 -39.08 12.92
C ASP A 245 -9.57 -38.18 11.80
N ARG A 246 -8.81 -37.17 11.37
CA ARG A 246 -9.21 -36.14 10.40
C ARG A 246 -10.39 -35.31 10.86
N LYS A 247 -10.58 -35.16 12.18
CA LYS A 247 -11.61 -34.33 12.78
C LYS A 247 -11.04 -33.58 13.96
N ILE A 248 -11.24 -32.27 13.99
CA ILE A 248 -10.96 -31.44 15.16
C ILE A 248 -12.27 -31.28 15.94
N THR A 249 -12.22 -31.52 17.24
CA THR A 249 -13.32 -31.36 18.18
C THR A 249 -13.22 -30.03 18.95
N ALA A 250 -14.31 -29.60 19.59
CA ALA A 250 -14.29 -28.42 20.44
C ALA A 250 -13.31 -28.53 21.63
N ALA A 251 -13.09 -29.74 22.15
CA ALA A 251 -12.09 -29.96 23.20
C ALA A 251 -10.68 -29.75 22.67
N GLU A 252 -10.38 -30.25 21.48
CA GLU A 252 -9.09 -30.05 20.81
C GLU A 252 -8.88 -28.58 20.39
N VAL A 253 -9.94 -27.84 20.03
CA VAL A 253 -9.85 -26.39 19.81
C VAL A 253 -9.41 -25.65 21.07
N ARG A 254 -9.96 -26.00 22.24
CA ARG A 254 -9.52 -25.39 23.51
C ARG A 254 -8.07 -25.74 23.82
N GLN A 255 -7.67 -27.01 23.66
CA GLN A 255 -6.28 -27.43 23.83
C GLN A 255 -5.32 -26.68 22.90
N LEU A 256 -5.71 -26.52 21.63
CA LEU A 256 -4.95 -25.77 20.64
C LEU A 256 -4.82 -24.28 21.03
N SER A 257 -5.92 -23.68 21.49
CA SER A 257 -5.95 -22.29 21.94
C SER A 257 -5.04 -22.07 23.15
N ASP A 258 -5.13 -22.93 24.17
CA ASP A 258 -4.27 -22.87 25.36
C ASP A 258 -2.80 -23.03 24.98
N TYR A 259 -2.48 -23.95 24.07
CA TYR A 259 -1.11 -24.17 23.60
C TYR A 259 -0.54 -22.95 22.89
N ILE A 260 -1.29 -22.36 21.95
CA ILE A 260 -0.85 -21.17 21.22
C ILE A 260 -0.65 -19.99 22.17
N ALA A 261 -1.58 -19.78 23.12
CA ALA A 261 -1.48 -18.71 24.10
C ALA A 261 -0.25 -18.85 25.02
N VAL A 262 0.17 -20.07 25.33
CA VAL A 262 1.36 -20.32 26.16
C VAL A 262 2.66 -20.23 25.36
N HIS A 263 2.69 -20.79 24.15
CA HIS A 263 3.94 -21.04 23.41
C HIS A 263 4.23 -20.02 22.31
N HIS A 264 3.19 -19.37 21.76
CA HIS A 264 3.31 -18.57 20.53
C HIS A 264 2.68 -17.18 20.62
N TYR A 265 2.18 -16.75 21.78
CA TYR A 265 1.40 -15.51 21.92
C TYR A 265 2.07 -14.26 21.33
N GLY A 266 3.37 -14.07 21.58
CA GLY A 266 4.11 -12.91 21.04
C GLY A 266 4.21 -12.90 19.52
N GLU A 267 4.41 -14.07 18.90
CA GLU A 267 4.37 -14.21 17.43
C GLU A 267 2.94 -14.06 16.91
N TRP A 268 1.97 -14.62 17.64
CA TRP A 268 0.57 -14.63 17.27
C TRP A 268 0.01 -13.22 17.17
N ILE A 269 0.20 -12.37 18.19
CA ILE A 269 -0.26 -10.97 18.15
C ILE A 269 0.36 -10.23 16.97
N LYS A 270 1.67 -10.41 16.74
CA LYS A 270 2.38 -9.74 15.65
C LYS A 270 1.78 -10.08 14.29
N TYR A 271 1.44 -11.34 14.05
CA TYR A 271 0.89 -11.77 12.76
C TYR A 271 -0.64 -11.60 12.67
N HIS A 272 -1.37 -11.72 13.77
CA HIS A 272 -2.79 -11.32 13.81
C HIS A 272 -2.92 -9.85 13.42
N GLY A 273 -2.03 -9.03 13.99
CA GLY A 273 -1.99 -7.60 13.76
C GLY A 273 -2.91 -6.85 14.69
N ASP A 274 -2.79 -5.54 14.60
CA ASP A 274 -3.57 -4.57 15.35
C ASP A 274 -4.46 -3.79 14.38
N ASP A 275 -5.69 -3.52 14.78
CA ASP A 275 -6.61 -2.60 14.12
C ASP A 275 -6.53 -1.23 14.80
N ASP A 276 -5.33 -0.65 14.99
CA ASP A 276 -5.16 0.61 15.73
C ASP A 276 -6.14 1.69 15.19
N LYS A 277 -7.26 1.85 15.92
CA LYS A 277 -8.39 2.69 15.51
C LYS A 277 -8.01 4.16 15.56
N GLU A 278 -6.99 4.50 16.34
CA GLU A 278 -6.52 5.88 16.52
C GLU A 278 -5.62 6.32 15.37
N ASN A 279 -4.73 5.44 14.90
CA ASN A 279 -3.76 5.76 13.85
C ASN A 279 -4.16 5.26 12.45
N LYS A 280 -5.09 4.30 12.36
CA LYS A 280 -5.50 3.61 11.12
C LYS A 280 -4.32 2.96 10.39
N GLU A 281 -3.32 2.52 11.15
CA GLU A 281 -2.22 1.71 10.63
C GLU A 281 -2.48 0.26 11.00
N GLU A 282 -3.20 -0.44 10.11
CA GLU A 282 -3.37 -1.89 10.24
C GLU A 282 -2.06 -2.60 9.99
N THR A 283 -1.86 -3.72 10.68
CA THR A 283 -0.70 -4.59 10.52
C THR A 283 -1.14 -6.04 10.45
N GLY A 284 -0.22 -6.96 10.14
CA GLY A 284 -0.52 -8.40 10.16
C GLY A 284 -1.69 -8.79 9.24
N TYR A 285 -2.53 -9.68 9.73
CA TYR A 285 -3.73 -10.14 9.03
C TYR A 285 -4.80 -9.05 8.91
N HIS A 286 -4.80 -8.06 9.81
CA HIS A 286 -5.77 -6.96 9.75
C HIS A 286 -5.64 -6.09 8.48
N LEU A 287 -4.51 -6.16 7.76
CA LEU A 287 -4.35 -5.52 6.44
C LEU A 287 -5.31 -6.01 5.35
N VAL A 288 -5.99 -7.14 5.56
CA VAL A 288 -7.01 -7.67 4.65
C VAL A 288 -8.37 -7.82 5.33
N GLN A 289 -8.43 -7.71 6.65
CA GLN A 289 -9.65 -7.91 7.42
C GLN A 289 -10.47 -6.63 7.40
N ASN A 290 -11.77 -6.75 7.14
CA ASN A 290 -12.69 -5.63 6.98
C ASN A 290 -12.38 -4.67 5.82
N ASP A 291 -11.44 -5.03 4.95
CA ASP A 291 -11.02 -4.24 3.78
C ASP A 291 -11.73 -4.62 2.47
N GLY A 292 -13.00 -5.04 2.59
CA GLY A 292 -13.87 -5.29 1.45
C GLY A 292 -13.77 -6.67 0.81
N ALA A 293 -13.15 -7.64 1.49
CA ALA A 293 -13.24 -9.05 1.11
C ALA A 293 -14.69 -9.47 0.91
N ASN A 294 -14.97 -10.27 -0.13
CA ASN A 294 -16.34 -10.70 -0.46
C ASN A 294 -16.48 -12.19 -0.81
N THR A 295 -15.37 -12.94 -0.82
CA THR A 295 -15.37 -14.39 -0.99
C THR A 295 -16.04 -15.04 0.22
N LYS A 296 -16.77 -16.13 -0.01
CA LYS A 296 -17.48 -16.85 1.06
C LYS A 296 -16.88 -18.22 1.34
N LEU A 297 -16.80 -18.56 2.62
CA LEU A 297 -16.58 -19.91 3.13
C LEU A 297 -17.68 -20.26 4.11
N PHE A 298 -18.22 -21.48 4.01
CA PHE A 298 -19.30 -21.95 4.88
C PHE A 298 -20.51 -20.99 4.95
N GLY A 299 -20.81 -20.32 3.83
CA GLY A 299 -21.88 -19.32 3.71
C GLY A 299 -21.58 -17.94 4.31
N GLN A 300 -20.41 -17.75 4.92
CA GLN A 300 -20.00 -16.54 5.63
C GLN A 300 -18.83 -15.86 4.91
N ASN A 301 -18.52 -14.61 5.26
CA ASN A 301 -17.35 -13.93 4.70
C ASN A 301 -16.09 -14.73 5.08
N ALA A 302 -15.32 -15.15 4.08
CA ALA A 302 -14.17 -16.01 4.31
C ALA A 302 -13.11 -15.29 5.15
N VAL A 303 -12.74 -14.08 4.77
CA VAL A 303 -11.66 -13.30 5.42
C VAL A 303 -12.14 -12.72 6.74
N ASN A 304 -13.27 -12.01 6.74
CA ASN A 304 -13.73 -11.22 7.89
C ASN A 304 -14.47 -12.03 8.96
N THR A 305 -14.71 -13.33 8.74
CA THR A 305 -15.50 -14.13 9.69
C THR A 305 -14.91 -15.50 9.92
N VAL A 306 -14.69 -16.27 8.86
CA VAL A 306 -14.20 -17.65 9.02
C VAL A 306 -12.72 -17.66 9.42
N ILE A 307 -11.87 -17.02 8.62
CA ILE A 307 -10.42 -17.00 8.83
C ILE A 307 -10.08 -16.15 10.07
N ASP A 308 -10.66 -14.96 10.18
CA ASP A 308 -10.55 -14.11 11.38
C ASP A 308 -10.99 -14.86 12.66
N GLY A 309 -12.13 -15.55 12.62
CA GLY A 309 -12.61 -16.38 13.73
C GLY A 309 -11.65 -17.52 14.10
N ILE A 310 -10.94 -18.11 13.13
CA ILE A 310 -9.88 -19.10 13.41
C ILE A 310 -8.66 -18.41 14.03
N TYR A 311 -8.29 -17.22 13.57
CA TYR A 311 -7.12 -16.51 14.06
C TYR A 311 -7.31 -15.91 15.47
N HIS A 312 -8.52 -15.98 16.01
CA HIS A 312 -8.75 -15.74 17.44
C HIS A 312 -8.29 -16.87 18.38
N LEU A 313 -7.77 -18.00 17.87
CA LEU A 313 -7.24 -19.10 18.69
C LEU A 313 -6.18 -18.65 19.72
N GLY A 314 -5.41 -17.60 19.44
CA GLY A 314 -4.34 -17.14 20.34
C GLY A 314 -4.79 -16.28 21.53
N PHE A 315 -6.08 -15.90 21.62
CA PHE A 315 -6.58 -15.01 22.69
C PHE A 315 -7.41 -15.74 23.76
N GLY A 316 -7.45 -17.07 23.70
CA GLY A 316 -8.18 -17.90 24.64
C GLY A 316 -9.69 -17.95 24.37
N TYR A 317 -10.44 -18.34 25.40
CA TYR A 317 -11.88 -18.57 25.31
C TYR A 317 -12.62 -18.11 26.57
N THR A 318 -13.94 -17.93 26.44
CA THR A 318 -14.83 -17.52 27.52
C THR A 318 -14.76 -18.48 28.71
N PRO A 319 -15.05 -18.04 29.95
CA PRO A 319 -14.97 -18.91 31.13
C PRO A 319 -15.80 -20.21 31.06
N ASP A 320 -16.86 -20.24 30.26
CA ASP A 320 -17.68 -21.44 30.02
C ASP A 320 -17.12 -22.38 28.92
N GLY A 321 -16.00 -22.01 28.30
CA GLY A 321 -15.30 -22.79 27.28
C GLY A 321 -16.00 -22.87 25.93
N LYS A 322 -17.04 -22.04 25.69
CA LYS A 322 -17.92 -22.15 24.52
C LYS A 322 -17.52 -21.26 23.34
N ARG A 323 -16.81 -20.16 23.58
CA ARG A 323 -16.47 -19.19 22.53
C ARG A 323 -15.04 -18.74 22.66
N LEU A 324 -14.35 -18.57 21.54
CA LEU A 324 -13.08 -17.86 21.51
C LEU A 324 -13.31 -16.38 21.87
N MET A 325 -12.27 -15.73 22.39
CA MET A 325 -12.26 -14.29 22.64
C MET A 325 -11.45 -13.57 21.56
N ASN A 326 -11.74 -12.29 21.32
CA ASN A 326 -10.85 -11.44 20.53
C ASN A 326 -9.73 -10.84 21.40
N GLU A 327 -8.85 -10.06 20.80
CA GLU A 327 -7.76 -9.31 21.43
C GLU A 327 -8.19 -8.41 22.59
N ASP A 328 -9.44 -7.93 22.58
CA ASP A 328 -10.05 -7.13 23.66
C ASP A 328 -10.76 -7.97 24.73
N TYR A 329 -10.61 -9.30 24.71
CA TYR A 329 -11.31 -10.25 25.59
C TYR A 329 -12.84 -10.26 25.43
N ASN A 330 -13.36 -9.75 24.31
CA ASN A 330 -14.77 -9.84 23.96
C ASN A 330 -15.11 -11.19 23.31
N LYS A 331 -16.35 -11.65 23.47
CA LYS A 331 -16.82 -12.92 22.91
C LYS A 331 -16.83 -12.89 21.38
N ASN A 332 -16.09 -13.79 20.74
CA ASN A 332 -16.09 -13.98 19.29
C ASN A 332 -16.80 -15.31 18.93
N VAL A 333 -16.28 -16.15 18.05
CA VAL A 333 -16.90 -17.34 17.47
C VAL A 333 -17.00 -18.51 18.45
N THR A 334 -17.96 -19.42 18.26
CA THR A 334 -18.04 -20.65 19.06
C THR A 334 -16.90 -21.61 18.73
N VAL A 335 -16.42 -22.33 19.75
CA VAL A 335 -15.37 -23.35 19.55
C VAL A 335 -15.84 -24.49 18.63
N ASP A 336 -17.14 -24.78 18.60
CA ASP A 336 -17.73 -25.78 17.67
C ASP A 336 -17.63 -25.33 16.21
N ASN A 337 -17.85 -24.03 15.93
CA ASN A 337 -17.70 -23.51 14.57
C ASN A 337 -16.23 -23.57 14.13
N VAL A 338 -15.29 -23.17 15.01
CA VAL A 338 -13.85 -23.27 14.71
C VAL A 338 -13.45 -24.72 14.47
N ALA A 339 -13.92 -25.67 15.29
CA ALA A 339 -13.66 -27.09 15.13
C ALA A 339 -14.14 -27.60 13.76
N ASN A 340 -15.36 -27.22 13.37
CA ASN A 340 -15.91 -27.55 12.05
C ASN A 340 -15.11 -26.92 10.91
N TRP A 341 -14.77 -25.62 10.99
CA TRP A 341 -14.02 -24.94 9.95
C TRP A 341 -12.60 -25.49 9.79
N LEU A 342 -11.86 -25.67 10.89
CA LEU A 342 -10.52 -26.26 10.86
C LEU A 342 -10.55 -27.67 10.29
N THR A 343 -11.50 -28.51 10.69
CA THR A 343 -11.68 -29.85 10.11
C THR A 343 -11.84 -29.78 8.60
N ASN A 344 -12.75 -28.94 8.12
CA ASN A 344 -13.05 -28.84 6.70
C ASN A 344 -11.92 -28.19 5.90
N ILE A 345 -11.21 -27.20 6.44
CA ILE A 345 -10.09 -26.54 5.76
C ILE A 345 -8.86 -27.44 5.75
N MET A 346 -8.43 -27.96 6.91
CA MET A 346 -7.20 -28.75 7.03
C MET A 346 -7.22 -30.00 6.15
N TYR A 347 -8.37 -30.67 6.10
CA TYR A 347 -8.54 -31.97 5.47
C TYR A 347 -9.30 -31.93 4.14
N ALA A 348 -9.63 -30.73 3.65
CA ALA A 348 -10.16 -30.55 2.30
C ALA A 348 -9.17 -31.10 1.26
N PRO A 349 -9.66 -31.74 0.18
CA PRO A 349 -8.85 -31.93 -1.01
C PRO A 349 -8.28 -30.59 -1.48
N GLN A 350 -7.03 -30.56 -1.94
CA GLN A 350 -6.38 -29.32 -2.42
C GLN A 350 -7.16 -28.59 -3.54
N THR A 351 -8.14 -29.26 -4.16
CA THR A 351 -9.04 -28.73 -5.19
C THR A 351 -10.38 -28.17 -4.67
N ALA A 352 -10.75 -28.41 -3.41
CA ALA A 352 -12.12 -28.14 -2.92
C ALA A 352 -12.43 -26.66 -2.61
N MET A 353 -11.41 -25.83 -2.32
CA MET A 353 -11.65 -24.38 -2.12
C MET A 353 -11.53 -23.56 -3.42
N LYS A 354 -11.12 -24.16 -4.54
CA LYS A 354 -11.17 -23.49 -5.87
C LYS A 354 -12.59 -23.28 -6.39
N THR A 355 -13.54 -24.14 -6.03
CA THR A 355 -14.93 -24.06 -6.50
C THR A 355 -15.77 -22.98 -5.81
N ALA A 356 -15.37 -22.50 -4.62
CA ALA A 356 -16.01 -21.35 -3.97
C ALA A 356 -15.74 -20.02 -4.69
N VAL A 357 -14.69 -19.96 -5.52
CA VAL A 357 -14.26 -18.76 -6.28
C VAL A 357 -15.07 -18.58 -7.59
N VAL A 358 -15.63 -19.66 -8.14
CA VAL A 358 -16.32 -19.63 -9.46
C VAL A 358 -17.81 -19.28 -9.34
N GLY A 359 -18.42 -19.40 -8.15
CA GLY A 359 -19.86 -19.23 -7.93
C GLY A 359 -20.39 -17.80 -7.90
N ASN A 360 -19.57 -16.77 -8.12
CA ASN A 360 -19.95 -15.35 -8.05
C ASN A 360 -19.99 -14.63 -9.42
N GLN A 361 -20.06 -15.39 -10.53
CA GLN A 361 -20.38 -14.83 -11.84
C GLN A 361 -21.88 -15.04 -12.15
N SER A 362 -22.73 -14.21 -11.54
CA SER A 362 -24.11 -14.00 -11.98
C SER A 362 -24.58 -12.61 -11.58
#